data_AF-A0A1E3P6X1-F1
#
_entry.id   AF-A0A1E3P6X1-F1
#
_cell.length_a   1.000
_cell.length_b   1.000
_cell.length_c   1.000
_cell.angle_alpha   90.00
_cell.angle_beta   90.00
_cell.angle_gamma   90.00
#
_symmetry.space_group_name_H-M   'P 1'
#
loop_
_entity.id
_entity.type
_entity.pdbx_description
1 polymer ?
#
loop_
_entity_poly.entity_id
_entity_poly.type
_entity_poly.pdbx_seq_one_letter_code
_entity_poly.pdbx_strand_id
1 'polypeptide(L)'
;MSQIGSQSTKKKVAHAVPKFYGCYLLRSIPKPNSFYIGSTPDPVRRLRQHNGELKAGAYKTKRKGFRPWEMIMIVHGFPNKIAALQFEHAWQHSYQTRHIEKVQRITTSKTAGRSIHHKLGNVRLLLNSPFFNKMNLKVQIFNSETYKVWYTNKFGINLLNQLIRIDYTNTPETNEIINMQNVMDFKKKCIEHDTKILSRFQEVLRYGEHICHFCKDVIDYTKTNSEYPLVSLCYHDSCDHISHLSCLSTHFRTNEKEVQNVDADKAAMKKLSQRTKITQITQIPESSIIPKKGSCPSCEKVLIWTTLVRYSTMARLNIGYDGKEPTVEEEEDELNEIEATQDVV
;
A
#
# COMPACT_ATOMS: atom_id res chain seq x y z
N MET A 1 -52.38 0.12 -9.15
CA MET A 1 -51.35 -0.90 -8.85
C MET A 1 -49.99 -0.34 -9.24
N SER A 2 -49.39 0.47 -8.37
CA SER A 2 -48.03 0.99 -8.52
C SER A 2 -47.09 0.09 -7.72
N GLN A 3 -46.24 -0.66 -8.40
CA GLN A 3 -45.20 -1.47 -7.77
C GLN A 3 -44.14 -0.54 -7.18
N ILE A 4 -44.10 -0.46 -5.85
CA ILE A 4 -42.98 0.13 -5.10
C ILE A 4 -41.85 -0.89 -5.18
N GLY A 5 -40.83 -0.59 -5.99
CA GLY A 5 -39.62 -1.40 -6.06
C GLY A 5 -38.85 -1.31 -4.75
N SER A 6 -38.67 -2.44 -4.08
CA SER A 6 -37.78 -2.54 -2.92
C SER A 6 -36.34 -2.31 -3.37
N GLN A 7 -35.76 -1.18 -2.98
CA GLN A 7 -34.33 -0.97 -3.11
C GLN A 7 -33.62 -1.88 -2.10
N SER A 8 -33.03 -2.96 -2.59
CA SER A 8 -32.06 -3.75 -1.83
C SER A 8 -30.89 -2.85 -1.41
N THR A 9 -30.82 -2.53 -0.12
CA THR A 9 -29.66 -1.92 0.53
C THR A 9 -28.49 -2.89 0.38
N LYS A 10 -27.60 -2.63 -0.58
CA LYS A 10 -26.36 -3.40 -0.74
C LYS A 10 -25.50 -3.18 0.51
N LYS A 11 -25.51 -4.15 1.43
CA LYS A 11 -24.64 -4.19 2.61
C LYS A 11 -23.20 -3.85 2.20
N LYS A 12 -22.61 -2.84 2.83
CA LYS A 12 -21.22 -2.43 2.56
C LYS A 12 -20.28 -3.51 3.10
N VAL A 13 -19.54 -4.15 2.19
CA VAL A 13 -18.48 -5.09 2.56
C VAL A 13 -17.28 -4.28 3.01
N ALA A 14 -16.83 -4.52 4.23
CA ALA A 14 -15.66 -3.90 4.81
C ALA A 14 -14.42 -4.11 3.92
N HIS A 15 -13.65 -3.04 3.74
CA HIS A 15 -12.48 -3.07 2.88
C HIS A 15 -11.39 -4.02 3.43
N ALA A 16 -11.01 -5.02 2.62
CA ALA A 16 -9.91 -5.94 2.90
C ALA A 16 -8.66 -5.58 2.07
N VAL A 17 -7.54 -5.29 2.74
CA VAL A 17 -6.26 -5.10 2.04
C VAL A 17 -5.82 -6.42 1.40
N PRO A 18 -5.47 -6.45 0.10
CA PRO A 18 -5.13 -7.70 -0.58
C PRO A 18 -3.83 -8.29 -0.04
N LYS A 19 -3.74 -9.63 0.07
CA LYS A 19 -2.49 -10.33 0.45
C LYS A 19 -1.29 -9.88 -0.38
N PHE A 20 -1.47 -9.68 -1.68
CA PHE A 20 -0.47 -9.07 -2.53
C PHE A 20 -1.14 -8.33 -3.69
N TYR A 21 -0.58 -7.18 -4.06
CA TYR A 21 -0.83 -6.54 -5.34
C TYR A 21 0.38 -5.70 -5.73
N GLY A 22 0.76 -5.75 -7.00
CA GLY A 22 1.89 -4.97 -7.51
C GLY A 22 1.75 -4.58 -8.97
N CYS A 23 2.46 -3.52 -9.35
CA CYS A 23 2.66 -3.06 -10.71
C CYS A 23 4.08 -3.40 -11.14
N TYR A 24 4.25 -4.12 -12.24
CA TYR A 24 5.53 -4.68 -12.68
C TYR A 24 5.98 -4.11 -14.01
N LEU A 25 7.29 -4.16 -14.23
CA LEU A 25 7.95 -3.92 -15.50
C LEU A 25 8.57 -5.23 -16.00
N LEU A 26 8.14 -5.66 -17.19
CA LEU A 26 8.80 -6.73 -17.92
C LEU A 26 9.75 -6.17 -18.96
N ARG A 27 10.82 -6.91 -19.22
CA ARG A 27 11.73 -6.74 -20.36
C ARG A 27 11.72 -8.03 -21.19
N SER A 28 11.73 -7.89 -22.51
CA SER A 28 11.91 -9.04 -23.40
C SER A 28 13.38 -9.44 -23.40
N ILE A 29 13.67 -10.71 -23.13
CA ILE A 29 15.05 -11.25 -23.18
C ILE A 29 15.63 -11.15 -24.60
N PRO A 30 14.96 -11.62 -25.68
CA PRO A 30 15.52 -11.50 -27.03
C PRO A 30 15.49 -10.07 -27.60
N LYS A 31 14.70 -9.16 -27.01
CA LYS A 31 14.58 -7.75 -27.47
C LYS A 31 14.67 -6.79 -26.29
N PRO A 32 15.86 -6.51 -25.74
CA PRO A 32 16.04 -5.79 -24.47
C PRO A 32 15.43 -4.39 -24.41
N ASN A 33 15.20 -3.74 -25.57
CA ASN A 33 14.53 -2.43 -25.66
C ASN A 33 12.98 -2.51 -25.64
N SER A 34 12.42 -3.71 -25.49
CA SER A 34 10.98 -3.94 -25.46
C SER A 34 10.52 -4.17 -24.03
N PHE A 35 9.62 -3.30 -23.57
CA PHE A 35 9.11 -3.30 -22.21
C PHE A 35 7.60 -3.48 -22.17
N TYR A 36 7.11 -4.05 -21.07
CA TYR A 36 5.68 -4.15 -20.77
C TYR A 36 5.42 -3.74 -19.32
N ILE A 37 4.45 -2.87 -19.10
CA ILE A 37 3.99 -2.48 -17.76
C ILE A 37 2.63 -3.14 -17.53
N GLY A 38 2.45 -3.78 -16.37
CA GLY A 38 1.17 -4.34 -15.97
C GLY A 38 0.97 -4.35 -14.46
N SER A 39 -0.19 -4.80 -14.00
CA SER A 39 -0.45 -5.06 -12.57
C SER A 39 -0.94 -6.48 -12.31
N THR A 40 -0.66 -7.03 -11.14
CA THR A 40 -1.06 -8.40 -10.78
C THR A 40 -1.16 -8.60 -9.26
N PRO A 41 -2.12 -9.44 -8.79
CA PRO A 41 -2.10 -9.99 -7.44
C PRO A 41 -1.17 -11.22 -7.30
N ASP A 42 -0.69 -11.79 -8.41
CA ASP A 42 0.19 -12.96 -8.42
C ASP A 42 1.29 -12.80 -9.47
N PRO A 43 2.52 -12.41 -9.09
CA PRO A 43 3.60 -12.13 -10.03
C PRO A 43 4.12 -13.39 -10.74
N VAL A 44 4.20 -14.53 -10.03
CA VAL A 44 4.65 -15.82 -10.58
C VAL A 44 3.66 -16.28 -11.65
N ARG A 45 2.37 -16.35 -11.30
CA ARG A 45 1.34 -16.77 -12.26
C ARG A 45 1.33 -15.86 -13.49
N ARG A 46 1.47 -14.55 -13.28
CA ARG A 46 1.43 -13.58 -14.38
C ARG A 46 2.63 -13.69 -15.31
N LEU A 47 3.83 -13.93 -14.79
CA LEU A 47 5.02 -14.11 -15.62
C LEU A 47 4.87 -15.34 -16.53
N ARG A 48 4.41 -16.47 -15.99
CA ARG A 48 4.09 -17.69 -16.73
C ARG A 48 3.04 -17.46 -17.84
N GLN A 49 2.02 -16.64 -17.58
CA GLN A 49 1.04 -16.24 -18.61
C GLN A 49 1.66 -15.43 -19.75
N HIS A 50 2.61 -14.54 -19.45
CA HIS A 50 3.30 -13.75 -20.48
C HIS A 50 4.24 -14.61 -21.34
N ASN A 51 4.90 -15.60 -20.74
CA ASN A 51 5.78 -16.55 -21.43
C ASN A 51 5.01 -17.66 -22.15
N GLY A 52 3.71 -17.79 -21.91
CA GLY A 52 2.81 -18.67 -22.68
C GLY A 52 2.65 -20.07 -22.10
N GLU A 53 3.19 -20.32 -20.91
CA GLU A 53 2.97 -21.56 -20.16
C GLU A 53 1.52 -21.69 -19.68
N LEU A 54 0.85 -20.56 -19.42
CA LEU A 54 -0.53 -20.49 -18.94
C LEU A 54 -1.42 -19.70 -19.90
N LYS A 55 -2.71 -20.06 -19.96
CA LYS A 55 -3.73 -19.30 -20.70
C LYS A 55 -3.92 -17.89 -20.09
N ALA A 56 -4.42 -16.95 -20.89
CA ALA A 56 -4.71 -15.54 -20.55
C ALA A 56 -3.53 -14.54 -20.45
N GLY A 57 -2.47 -14.71 -21.24
CA GLY A 57 -1.44 -13.67 -21.43
C GLY A 57 -1.94 -12.45 -22.24
N ALA A 58 -1.36 -11.27 -21.98
CA ALA A 58 -1.70 -10.02 -22.69
C ALA A 58 -1.42 -10.13 -24.19
N TYR A 59 -2.27 -9.55 -25.04
CA TYR A 59 -2.14 -9.63 -26.51
C TYR A 59 -0.77 -9.13 -27.01
N LYS A 60 -0.27 -8.02 -26.46
CA LYS A 60 1.03 -7.44 -26.85
C LYS A 60 2.22 -8.36 -26.58
N THR A 61 2.12 -9.29 -25.62
CA THR A 61 3.20 -10.22 -25.27
C THR A 61 3.10 -11.57 -25.99
N LYS A 62 2.09 -11.76 -26.85
CA LYS A 62 1.93 -12.95 -27.71
C LYS A 62 2.68 -12.84 -29.04
N ARG A 63 3.22 -11.66 -29.38
CA ARG A 63 3.94 -11.44 -30.64
C ARG A 63 5.16 -12.35 -30.74
N LYS A 64 5.32 -13.03 -31.89
CA LYS A 64 6.43 -13.95 -32.16
C LYS A 64 7.78 -13.24 -31.98
N GLY A 65 8.72 -13.88 -31.28
CA GLY A 65 10.08 -13.38 -31.05
C GLY A 65 10.24 -12.33 -29.93
N PHE A 66 9.23 -12.08 -29.10
CA PHE A 66 9.37 -11.25 -27.88
C PHE A 66 9.46 -12.05 -26.59
N ARG A 67 9.04 -13.32 -26.63
CA ARG A 67 9.22 -14.25 -25.51
C ARG A 67 10.60 -14.88 -25.58
N PRO A 68 11.20 -15.25 -24.43
CA PRO A 68 10.66 -15.09 -23.08
C PRO A 68 10.76 -13.64 -22.56
N TRP A 69 9.88 -13.32 -21.61
CA TRP A 69 9.91 -12.09 -20.82
C TRP A 69 10.50 -12.39 -19.44
N GLU A 70 11.21 -11.41 -18.91
CA GLU A 70 11.65 -11.37 -17.52
C GLU A 70 10.99 -10.20 -16.78
N MET A 71 10.67 -10.40 -15.50
CA MET A 71 10.25 -9.33 -14.61
C MET A 71 11.49 -8.67 -14.02
N ILE A 72 11.73 -7.39 -14.36
CA ILE A 72 12.93 -6.67 -13.91
C ILE A 72 12.66 -5.77 -12.69
N MET A 73 11.40 -5.38 -12.47
CA MET A 73 10.97 -4.57 -11.33
C MET A 73 9.51 -4.83 -10.99
N ILE A 74 9.16 -4.72 -9.71
CA ILE A 74 7.78 -4.62 -9.24
C ILE A 74 7.64 -3.58 -8.11
N VAL A 75 6.68 -2.68 -8.24
CA VAL A 75 6.20 -1.81 -7.17
C VAL A 75 5.03 -2.51 -6.49
N HIS A 76 5.02 -2.67 -5.18
CA HIS A 76 4.01 -3.47 -4.48
C HIS A 76 3.64 -2.88 -3.10
N GLY A 77 2.64 -3.50 -2.46
CA GLY A 77 2.07 -3.02 -1.20
C GLY A 77 0.85 -2.10 -1.38
N PHE A 78 0.21 -2.13 -2.56
CA PHE A 78 -0.98 -1.33 -2.80
C PHE A 78 -2.11 -1.70 -1.83
N PRO A 79 -2.82 -0.70 -1.27
CA PRO A 79 -3.89 -0.94 -0.31
C PRO A 79 -5.11 -1.63 -0.94
N ASN A 80 -5.28 -1.50 -2.26
CA ASN A 80 -6.33 -2.17 -3.02
C ASN A 80 -5.99 -2.22 -4.52
N LYS A 81 -6.81 -2.98 -5.24
CA LYS A 81 -6.72 -3.14 -6.71
C LYS A 81 -6.86 -1.81 -7.46
N ILE A 82 -7.72 -0.91 -7.00
CA ILE A 82 -7.99 0.37 -7.69
C ILE A 82 -6.73 1.24 -7.68
N ALA A 83 -6.07 1.37 -6.53
CA ALA A 83 -4.81 2.11 -6.40
C ALA A 83 -3.70 1.53 -7.30
N ALA A 84 -3.61 0.20 -7.39
CA ALA A 84 -2.66 -0.45 -8.30
C ALA A 84 -2.97 -0.13 -9.77
N LEU A 85 -4.24 -0.19 -10.19
CA LEU A 85 -4.64 0.15 -11.56
C LEU A 85 -4.38 1.63 -11.91
N GLN A 86 -4.61 2.54 -10.95
CA GLN A 86 -4.28 3.95 -11.13
C GLN A 86 -2.77 4.15 -11.32
N PHE A 87 -1.94 3.46 -10.54
CA PHE A 87 -0.49 3.51 -10.68
C PHE A 87 -0.03 2.92 -12.02
N GLU A 88 -0.55 1.76 -12.41
CA GLU A 88 -0.26 1.12 -13.70
C GLU A 88 -0.58 2.06 -14.86
N HIS A 89 -1.78 2.63 -14.87
CA HIS A 89 -2.21 3.55 -15.92
C HIS A 89 -1.33 4.82 -15.94
N ALA A 90 -1.05 5.41 -14.78
CA ALA A 90 -0.17 6.57 -14.67
C ALA A 90 1.25 6.27 -15.17
N TRP A 91 1.75 5.06 -14.95
CA TRP A 91 3.08 4.63 -15.41
C TRP A 91 3.12 4.35 -16.91
N GLN A 92 2.08 3.73 -17.46
CA GLN A 92 1.92 3.54 -18.91
C GLN A 92 1.77 4.87 -19.67
N HIS A 93 1.14 5.86 -19.03
CA HIS A 93 0.77 7.15 -19.61
C HIS A 93 1.44 8.34 -18.88
N SER A 94 2.72 8.22 -18.55
CA SER A 94 3.46 9.22 -17.79
C SER A 94 3.53 10.61 -18.44
N TYR A 95 3.36 10.69 -19.76
CA TYR A 95 3.32 11.96 -20.49
C TYR A 95 2.06 12.81 -20.23
N GLN A 96 0.98 12.21 -19.73
CA GLN A 96 -0.31 12.89 -19.54
C GLN A 96 -0.90 12.73 -18.13
N THR A 97 -0.35 11.86 -17.30
CA THR A 97 -0.86 11.61 -15.95
C THR A 97 -0.88 12.89 -15.10
N ARG A 98 -1.98 13.10 -14.36
CA ARG A 98 -2.11 14.17 -13.37
C ARG A 98 -1.26 13.94 -12.11
N HIS A 99 -0.72 12.73 -11.94
CA HIS A 99 0.13 12.39 -10.79
C HIS A 99 1.54 12.96 -10.88
N ILE A 100 1.93 13.48 -12.06
CA ILE A 100 3.23 14.09 -12.34
C ILE A 100 2.99 15.47 -12.93
N GLU A 101 3.48 16.50 -12.24
CA GLU A 101 3.39 17.89 -12.70
C GLU A 101 4.07 18.08 -14.05
N LYS A 102 3.51 18.91 -14.91
CA LYS A 102 4.01 19.10 -16.29
C LYS A 102 5.50 19.45 -16.32
N VAL A 103 5.95 20.29 -15.40
CA VAL A 103 7.35 20.75 -15.28
C VAL A 103 8.32 19.65 -14.82
N GLN A 104 7.82 18.59 -14.18
CA GLN A 104 8.61 17.46 -13.70
C GLN A 104 8.65 16.28 -14.67
N ARG A 105 7.85 16.32 -15.76
CA ARG A 105 7.73 15.20 -16.70
C ARG A 105 9.00 14.99 -17.48
N ILE A 106 9.59 13.81 -17.31
CA ILE A 106 10.71 13.33 -18.13
C ILE A 106 10.24 12.68 -19.45
N THR A 107 8.93 12.44 -19.61
CA THR A 107 8.34 11.88 -20.83
C THR A 107 7.35 12.87 -21.40
N THR A 108 7.65 13.44 -22.56
CA THR A 108 6.92 14.59 -23.14
C THR A 108 5.79 14.19 -24.08
N SER A 109 5.82 12.97 -24.62
CA SER A 109 4.82 12.47 -25.57
C SER A 109 4.61 10.96 -25.45
N LYS A 110 3.61 10.44 -26.16
CA LYS A 110 3.32 8.99 -26.23
C LYS A 110 4.45 8.17 -26.87
N THR A 111 5.24 8.78 -27.76
CA THR A 111 6.34 8.11 -28.49
C THR A 111 7.71 8.31 -27.81
N ALA A 112 7.81 9.32 -26.93
CA ALA A 112 8.98 9.56 -26.08
C ALA A 112 9.05 8.57 -24.91
N GLY A 113 10.18 8.55 -24.19
CA GLY A 113 10.30 7.82 -22.92
C GLY A 113 10.27 6.29 -23.03
N ARG A 114 10.82 5.74 -24.10
CA ARG A 114 10.84 4.29 -24.36
C ARG A 114 11.96 3.53 -23.65
N SER A 115 13.03 4.21 -23.23
CA SER A 115 14.17 3.56 -22.58
C SER A 115 13.89 3.16 -21.13
N ILE A 116 14.67 2.19 -20.62
CA ILE A 116 14.61 1.75 -19.22
C ILE A 116 14.75 2.91 -18.23
N HIS A 117 15.66 3.86 -18.49
CA HIS A 117 15.83 5.04 -17.64
C HIS A 117 14.51 5.81 -17.46
N HIS A 118 13.72 5.99 -18.52
CA HIS A 118 12.43 6.68 -18.42
C HIS A 118 11.41 5.83 -17.67
N LYS A 119 11.40 4.50 -17.86
CA LYS A 119 10.49 3.61 -17.13
C LYS A 119 10.75 3.70 -15.63
N LEU A 120 12.02 3.63 -15.22
CA LEU A 120 12.44 3.71 -13.83
C LEU A 120 12.29 5.13 -13.24
N GLY A 121 12.65 6.17 -13.99
CA GLY A 121 12.47 7.56 -13.58
C GLY A 121 11.01 7.93 -13.34
N ASN A 122 10.09 7.43 -14.18
CA ASN A 122 8.67 7.66 -13.98
C ASN A 122 8.13 6.95 -12.72
N VAL A 123 8.68 5.80 -12.33
CA VAL A 123 8.34 5.18 -11.03
C VAL A 123 8.74 6.11 -9.88
N ARG A 124 9.94 6.71 -9.93
CA ARG A 124 10.39 7.68 -8.90
C ARG A 124 9.45 8.90 -8.82
N LEU A 125 9.02 9.45 -9.96
CA LEU A 125 8.05 10.55 -9.99
C LEU A 125 6.70 10.14 -9.39
N LEU A 126 6.17 8.97 -9.75
CA LEU A 126 4.91 8.48 -9.22
C LEU A 126 5.00 8.21 -7.71
N LEU A 127 6.11 7.66 -7.22
CA LEU A 127 6.34 7.46 -5.79
C LEU A 127 6.44 8.78 -5.00
N ASN A 128 6.85 9.87 -5.65
CA ASN A 128 6.83 11.22 -5.09
C ASN A 128 5.47 11.91 -5.19
N SER A 129 4.52 11.38 -5.96
CA SER A 129 3.18 11.96 -6.10
C SER A 129 2.47 11.99 -4.74
N PRO A 130 1.83 13.12 -4.36
CA PRO A 130 1.13 13.23 -3.07
C PRO A 130 0.12 12.11 -2.80
N PHE A 131 -0.46 11.54 -3.86
CA PHE A 131 -1.41 10.43 -3.78
C PHE A 131 -0.73 9.09 -3.43
N PHE A 132 0.27 8.67 -4.19
CA PHE A 132 0.92 7.36 -3.98
C PHE A 132 1.91 7.36 -2.81
N ASN A 133 2.48 8.52 -2.48
CA ASN A 133 3.46 8.66 -1.40
C ASN A 133 2.92 8.24 -0.03
N LYS A 134 1.60 8.43 0.19
CA LYS A 134 0.89 8.06 1.42
C LYS A 134 0.69 6.54 1.59
N MET A 135 0.85 5.76 0.52
CA MET A 135 0.60 4.31 0.55
C MET A 135 1.80 3.50 1.06
N ASN A 136 2.96 4.13 1.25
CA ASN A 136 4.21 3.48 1.63
C ASN A 136 4.55 2.26 0.75
N LEU A 137 4.44 2.44 -0.57
CA LEU A 137 4.75 1.41 -1.55
C LEU A 137 6.22 0.99 -1.43
N LYS A 138 6.50 -0.26 -1.84
CA LYS A 138 7.83 -0.86 -1.85
C LYS A 138 8.23 -1.18 -3.28
N VAL A 139 9.53 -1.17 -3.56
CA VAL A 139 10.09 -1.49 -4.88
C VAL A 139 11.00 -2.71 -4.74
N GLN A 140 10.77 -3.75 -5.52
CA GLN A 140 11.68 -4.87 -5.69
C GLN A 140 12.26 -4.85 -7.10
N ILE A 141 13.58 -4.95 -7.21
CA ILE A 141 14.32 -5.05 -8.48
C ILE A 141 14.94 -6.46 -8.58
N PHE A 142 14.81 -7.12 -9.72
CA PHE A 142 15.12 -8.56 -9.83
C PHE A 142 16.48 -8.89 -10.44
N ASN A 143 17.26 -7.89 -10.86
CA ASN A 143 18.63 -8.08 -11.33
C ASN A 143 19.52 -6.85 -11.07
N SER A 144 20.83 -7.07 -11.00
CA SER A 144 21.81 -6.04 -10.67
C SER A 144 21.95 -4.99 -11.78
N GLU A 145 21.72 -5.35 -13.05
CA GLU A 145 21.76 -4.41 -14.17
C GLU A 145 20.67 -3.32 -14.03
N THR A 146 19.42 -3.74 -13.78
CA THR A 146 18.29 -2.84 -13.55
C THR A 146 18.50 -2.01 -12.28
N TYR A 147 19.09 -2.61 -11.24
CA TYR A 147 19.43 -1.90 -10.02
C TYR A 147 20.48 -0.81 -10.26
N LYS A 148 21.52 -1.08 -11.06
CA LYS A 148 22.50 -0.07 -11.48
C LYS A 148 21.82 1.10 -12.19
N VAL A 149 20.92 0.83 -13.15
CA VAL A 149 20.15 1.89 -13.83
C VAL A 149 19.30 2.70 -12.86
N TRP A 150 18.63 2.04 -11.92
CA TRP A 150 17.86 2.69 -10.87
C TRP A 150 18.73 3.59 -9.99
N TYR A 151 19.91 3.09 -9.60
CA TYR A 151 20.88 3.78 -8.74
C TYR A 151 21.52 4.98 -9.44
N THR A 152 21.93 4.83 -10.70
CA THR A 152 22.47 5.93 -11.52
C THR A 152 21.52 7.12 -11.56
N ASN A 153 20.21 6.89 -11.46
CA ASN A 153 19.19 7.93 -11.36
C ASN A 153 19.41 9.06 -12.38
N LYS A 154 19.46 8.70 -13.67
CA LYS A 154 19.87 9.58 -14.78
C LYS A 154 19.19 10.96 -14.80
N PHE A 155 17.99 11.07 -14.26
CA PHE A 155 17.21 12.32 -14.22
C PHE A 155 17.28 13.07 -12.88
N GLY A 156 18.07 12.59 -11.91
CA GLY A 156 18.23 13.22 -10.60
C GLY A 156 16.96 13.21 -9.72
N ILE A 157 16.04 12.26 -9.94
CA ILE A 157 14.75 12.22 -9.22
C ILE A 157 14.92 11.46 -7.90
N ASN A 158 15.25 12.19 -6.85
CA ASN A 158 15.38 11.63 -5.51
C ASN A 158 14.01 11.32 -4.90
N LEU A 159 13.90 10.23 -4.14
CA LEU A 159 12.66 9.89 -3.44
C LEU A 159 12.52 10.81 -2.22
N LEU A 160 11.38 11.48 -2.10
CA LEU A 160 11.10 12.42 -1.01
C LEU A 160 10.75 11.70 0.29
N ASN A 161 10.18 10.49 0.20
CA ASN A 161 9.82 9.68 1.36
C ASN A 161 10.85 8.59 1.60
N GLN A 162 11.63 8.75 2.68
CA GLN A 162 12.67 7.80 3.10
C GLN A 162 12.11 6.45 3.61
N LEU A 163 10.79 6.33 3.81
CA LEU A 163 10.15 5.08 4.20
C LEU A 163 9.94 4.12 3.02
N ILE A 164 10.08 4.60 1.79
CA ILE A 164 9.95 3.78 0.59
C ILE A 164 11.13 2.82 0.52
N ARG A 165 10.85 1.54 0.79
CA ARG A 165 11.86 0.47 0.75
C ARG A 165 12.15 0.07 -0.69
N ILE A 166 13.44 -0.07 -0.99
CA ILE A 166 13.96 -0.51 -2.28
C ILE A 166 14.82 -1.75 -2.02
N ASP A 167 14.32 -2.91 -2.42
CA ASP A 167 15.04 -4.17 -2.37
C ASP A 167 15.54 -4.55 -3.77
N TYR A 168 16.65 -5.27 -3.84
CA TYR A 168 17.13 -5.83 -5.09
C TYR A 168 17.72 -7.23 -4.93
N THR A 169 17.64 -8.03 -5.98
CA THR A 169 18.32 -9.32 -6.07
C THR A 169 19.69 -9.10 -6.72
N ASN A 170 20.76 -9.49 -6.03
CA ASN A 170 22.13 -9.35 -6.54
C ASN A 170 22.48 -10.48 -7.53
N THR A 171 21.85 -10.44 -8.71
CA THR A 171 22.09 -11.37 -9.81
C THR A 171 22.48 -10.56 -11.05
N PRO A 172 23.70 -10.73 -11.61
CA PRO A 172 24.22 -9.88 -12.67
C PRO A 172 23.41 -9.97 -13.98
N GLU A 173 23.07 -11.19 -14.41
CA GLU A 173 22.22 -11.45 -15.58
C GLU A 173 21.19 -12.53 -15.25
N THR A 174 19.96 -12.33 -15.71
CA THR A 174 18.87 -13.27 -15.52
C THR A 174 18.46 -13.88 -16.85
N ASN A 175 18.59 -15.21 -16.97
CA ASN A 175 17.84 -15.94 -17.98
C ASN A 175 16.40 -16.20 -17.47
N GLU A 176 15.55 -16.79 -18.32
CA GLU A 176 14.14 -17.06 -17.97
C GLU A 176 13.99 -17.85 -16.66
N ILE A 177 14.80 -18.89 -16.47
CA ILE A 177 14.72 -19.80 -15.32
C ILE A 177 15.11 -19.07 -14.04
N ILE A 178 16.25 -18.37 -14.05
CA ILE A 178 16.74 -17.62 -12.89
C ILE A 178 15.77 -16.49 -12.54
N ASN A 179 15.24 -15.78 -13.55
CA ASN A 179 14.26 -14.72 -13.30
C ASN A 179 12.99 -15.27 -12.63
N MET A 180 12.47 -16.39 -13.12
CA MET A 180 11.30 -17.03 -12.53
C MET A 180 11.55 -17.44 -11.07
N GLN A 181 12.71 -18.04 -10.78
CA GLN A 181 13.08 -18.41 -9.42
C GLN A 181 13.13 -17.18 -8.51
N ASN A 182 13.77 -16.08 -8.94
CA ASN A 182 13.82 -14.83 -8.19
C ASN A 182 12.42 -14.27 -7.88
N VAL A 183 11.47 -14.37 -8.82
CA VAL A 183 10.08 -13.93 -8.63
C VAL A 183 9.33 -14.88 -7.67
N MET A 184 9.60 -16.19 -7.71
CA MET A 184 9.04 -17.16 -6.77
C MET A 184 9.55 -16.91 -5.35
N ASP A 185 10.85 -16.72 -5.17
CA ASP A 185 11.48 -16.46 -3.87
C ASP A 185 10.95 -15.15 -3.27
N PHE A 186 10.82 -14.11 -4.09
CA PHE A 186 10.18 -12.86 -3.67
C PHE A 186 8.73 -13.06 -3.19
N LYS A 187 7.92 -13.81 -3.94
CA LYS A 187 6.53 -14.11 -3.56
C LYS A 187 6.48 -14.89 -2.25
N LYS A 188 7.33 -15.92 -2.12
CA LYS A 188 7.45 -16.74 -0.91
C LYS A 188 7.81 -15.89 0.31
N LYS A 189 8.86 -15.07 0.19
CA LYS A 189 9.30 -14.13 1.24
C LYS A 189 8.21 -13.16 1.68
N CYS A 190 7.44 -12.61 0.73
CA CYS A 190 6.32 -11.72 1.06
C CYS A 190 5.22 -12.43 1.87
N ILE A 191 4.89 -13.68 1.50
CA ILE A 191 3.86 -14.46 2.18
C ILE A 191 4.34 -14.89 3.57
N GLU A 192 5.55 -15.44 3.68
CA GLU A 192 6.10 -15.94 4.95
C GLU A 192 6.19 -14.84 6.02
N HIS A 193 6.64 -13.65 5.62
CA HIS A 193 6.70 -12.49 6.51
C HIS A 193 5.33 -12.13 7.10
N ASP A 194 4.31 -12.02 6.24
CA ASP A 194 2.96 -11.66 6.69
C ASP A 194 2.31 -12.79 7.49
N THR A 195 2.53 -14.05 7.11
CA THR A 195 2.04 -15.21 7.86
C THR A 195 2.59 -15.23 9.28
N LYS A 196 3.90 -15.02 9.47
CA LYS A 196 4.53 -15.01 10.81
C LYS A 196 3.84 -13.99 11.73
N ILE A 197 3.64 -12.76 11.24
CA ILE A 197 3.03 -11.68 12.03
C ILE A 197 1.55 -11.98 12.31
N LEU A 198 0.80 -12.40 11.30
CA LEU A 198 -0.63 -12.67 11.43
C LEU A 198 -0.93 -13.87 12.32
N SER A 199 -0.11 -14.92 12.28
CA SER A 199 -0.27 -16.07 13.18
C SER A 199 -0.11 -15.65 14.65
N ARG A 200 0.87 -14.80 14.95
CA ARG A 200 1.02 -14.23 16.31
C ARG A 200 -0.20 -13.37 16.69
N PHE A 201 -0.70 -12.55 15.78
CA PHE A 201 -1.85 -11.69 16.07
C PHE A 201 -3.12 -12.52 16.30
N GLN A 202 -3.30 -13.60 15.54
CA GLN A 202 -4.39 -14.55 15.75
C GLN A 202 -4.29 -15.22 17.11
N GLU A 203 -3.09 -15.65 17.52
CA GLU A 203 -2.88 -16.27 18.83
C GLU A 203 -3.23 -15.32 19.98
N VAL A 204 -2.79 -14.06 19.90
CA VAL A 204 -3.15 -13.04 20.89
C VAL A 204 -4.67 -12.83 20.94
N LEU A 205 -5.31 -12.61 19.79
CA LEU A 205 -6.73 -12.24 19.75
C LEU A 205 -7.70 -13.41 19.97
N ARG A 206 -7.27 -14.66 19.80
CA ARG A 206 -8.12 -15.84 19.96
C ARG A 206 -8.40 -16.19 21.41
N TYR A 207 -7.54 -15.78 22.33
CA TYR A 207 -7.62 -16.16 23.72
C TYR A 207 -7.73 -14.93 24.63
N GLY A 208 -8.83 -14.89 25.38
CA GLY A 208 -9.05 -13.93 26.46
C GLY A 208 -9.51 -12.54 26.01
N GLU A 209 -9.77 -11.72 27.02
CA GLU A 209 -10.07 -10.30 26.90
C GLU A 209 -8.76 -9.51 27.00
N HIS A 210 -8.59 -8.54 26.13
CA HIS A 210 -7.45 -7.62 26.15
C HIS A 210 -7.90 -6.23 26.56
N ILE A 211 -6.97 -5.40 27.03
CA ILE A 211 -7.28 -4.02 27.41
C ILE A 211 -6.57 -3.08 26.45
N CYS A 212 -7.31 -2.15 25.84
CA CYS A 212 -6.70 -1.13 25.00
C CYS A 212 -5.69 -0.31 25.82
N HIS A 213 -4.44 -0.21 25.34
CA HIS A 213 -3.39 0.54 26.03
C HIS A 213 -3.77 2.00 26.36
N PHE A 214 -4.63 2.64 25.56
CA PHE A 214 -4.98 4.05 25.70
C PHE A 214 -6.31 4.29 26.43
N CYS A 215 -7.45 3.87 25.84
CA CYS A 215 -8.77 4.14 26.42
C CYS A 215 -9.16 3.21 27.56
N LYS A 216 -8.41 2.11 27.76
CA LYS A 216 -8.66 1.09 28.79
C LYS A 216 -9.94 0.26 28.61
N ASP A 217 -10.68 0.47 27.51
CA ASP A 217 -11.80 -0.39 27.14
C ASP A 217 -11.34 -1.81 26.79
N VAL A 218 -12.25 -2.76 26.98
CA VAL A 218 -12.04 -4.18 26.69
C VAL A 218 -12.07 -4.42 25.18
N ILE A 219 -11.08 -5.17 24.70
CA ILE A 219 -10.96 -5.70 23.34
C ILE A 219 -11.20 -7.20 23.44
N ASP A 220 -12.36 -7.65 22.99
CA ASP A 220 -12.73 -9.07 23.05
C ASP A 220 -13.22 -9.60 21.70
N TYR A 221 -12.40 -10.50 21.15
CA TYR A 221 -12.63 -11.17 19.87
C TYR A 221 -13.21 -12.59 20.05
N THR A 222 -13.42 -13.03 21.30
CA THR A 222 -13.98 -14.36 21.63
C THR A 222 -15.51 -14.37 21.62
N LYS A 223 -16.15 -13.23 21.86
CA LYS A 223 -17.60 -13.07 21.79
C LYS A 223 -18.07 -13.19 20.32
N THR A 224 -19.12 -13.98 20.09
CA THR A 224 -19.68 -14.23 18.75
C THR A 224 -20.58 -13.10 18.25
N ASN A 225 -21.00 -12.21 19.15
CA ASN A 225 -21.95 -11.12 18.90
C ASN A 225 -21.27 -9.75 18.81
N SER A 226 -19.93 -9.67 18.95
CA SER A 226 -19.22 -8.39 19.05
C SER A 226 -18.85 -7.81 17.68
N GLU A 227 -18.99 -6.48 17.59
CA GLU A 227 -18.42 -5.68 16.52
C GLU A 227 -16.90 -5.82 16.56
N TYR A 228 -16.29 -6.73 15.80
CA TYR A 228 -14.83 -6.93 15.80
C TYR A 228 -14.08 -5.60 15.54
N PRO A 229 -13.54 -4.91 16.57
CA PRO A 229 -13.09 -3.54 16.41
C PRO A 229 -11.73 -3.55 15.71
N LEU A 230 -11.39 -2.53 14.91
CA LEU A 230 -10.05 -2.49 14.33
C LEU A 230 -9.00 -2.28 15.43
N VAL A 231 -8.13 -3.28 15.61
CA VAL A 231 -7.05 -3.27 16.60
C VAL A 231 -5.68 -3.12 15.95
N SER A 232 -4.77 -2.46 16.64
CA SER A 232 -3.35 -2.42 16.31
C SER A 232 -2.56 -3.25 17.31
N LEU A 233 -1.88 -4.28 16.80
CA LEU A 233 -0.82 -4.99 17.52
C LEU A 233 0.54 -4.55 16.96
N CYS A 234 1.54 -4.40 17.83
CA CYS A 234 2.89 -4.11 17.39
C CYS A 234 3.45 -5.30 16.59
N TYR A 235 3.91 -5.06 15.36
CA TYR A 235 4.44 -6.12 14.49
C TYR A 235 5.92 -6.46 14.73
N HIS A 236 6.60 -5.78 15.65
CA HIS A 236 7.97 -6.12 16.03
C HIS A 236 7.99 -7.35 16.94
N ASP A 237 9.03 -8.17 16.78
CA ASP A 237 9.23 -9.36 17.61
C ASP A 237 9.34 -8.98 19.10
N SER A 238 8.77 -9.84 19.96
CA SER A 238 8.77 -9.73 21.42
C SER A 238 8.11 -8.46 21.99
N CYS A 239 7.12 -7.90 21.29
CA CYS A 239 6.29 -6.81 21.81
C CYS A 239 4.82 -7.23 21.84
N ASP A 240 4.18 -6.97 22.98
CA ASP A 240 2.81 -7.30 23.36
C ASP A 240 1.84 -6.11 23.25
N HIS A 241 2.30 -4.97 22.73
CA HIS A 241 1.46 -3.78 22.61
C HIS A 241 0.19 -4.07 21.81
N ILE A 242 -0.96 -3.75 22.41
CA ILE A 242 -2.29 -3.84 21.82
C ILE A 242 -3.10 -2.57 22.14
N SER A 243 -3.82 -2.07 21.15
CA SER A 243 -4.72 -0.93 21.29
C SER A 243 -5.75 -0.91 20.17
N HIS A 244 -6.82 -0.12 20.34
CA HIS A 244 -7.65 0.26 19.21
C HIS A 244 -6.81 1.01 18.17
N LEU A 245 -7.03 0.70 16.89
CA LEU A 245 -6.35 1.36 15.79
C LEU A 245 -6.62 2.88 15.79
N SER A 246 -7.85 3.29 16.15
CA SER A 246 -8.24 4.69 16.30
C SER A 246 -7.46 5.40 17.41
N CYS A 247 -7.31 4.78 18.59
CA CYS A 247 -6.52 5.33 19.68
C CYS A 247 -5.05 5.53 19.29
N LEU A 248 -4.43 4.53 18.64
CA LEU A 248 -3.05 4.64 18.17
C LEU A 248 -2.89 5.72 17.09
N SER A 249 -3.87 5.88 16.21
CA SER A 249 -3.92 6.97 15.21
C SER A 249 -3.85 8.33 15.89
N THR A 250 -4.69 8.54 16.90
CA THR A 250 -4.75 9.79 17.66
C THR A 250 -3.41 10.07 18.34
N HIS A 251 -2.81 9.06 18.97
CA HIS A 251 -1.49 9.18 19.59
C HIS A 251 -0.38 9.54 18.58
N PHE A 252 -0.36 8.92 17.40
CA PHE A 252 0.62 9.30 16.37
C PHE A 252 0.42 10.74 15.88
N ARG A 253 -0.83 11.19 15.76
CA ARG A 253 -1.13 12.57 15.32
C ARG A 253 -0.79 13.62 16.36
N THR A 254 -0.95 13.33 17.66
CA THR A 254 -0.55 14.26 18.73
C THR A 254 0.97 14.40 18.79
N ASN A 255 1.70 13.28 18.72
CA ASN A 255 3.16 13.28 18.83
C ASN A 255 3.85 13.79 17.54
N GLU A 256 3.25 13.61 16.35
CA GLU A 256 3.76 14.23 15.12
C GLU A 256 3.74 15.78 15.19
N LYS A 257 2.76 16.38 15.90
CA LYS A 257 2.68 17.84 16.09
C LYS A 257 3.74 18.38 17.04
N GLU A 258 4.17 17.60 18.03
CA GLU A 258 5.25 17.98 18.95
C GLU A 258 6.60 18.05 18.23
N VAL A 259 6.89 17.11 17.32
CA VAL A 259 8.14 17.08 16.56
C VAL A 259 8.23 18.21 15.52
N GLN A 260 7.11 18.66 14.96
CA GLN A 260 7.08 19.76 14.01
C GLN A 260 7.26 21.15 14.66
N ASN A 261 7.02 21.27 15.97
CA ASN A 261 7.00 22.56 16.66
C ASN A 261 8.33 23.01 17.30
N VAL A 262 9.39 22.19 17.29
CA VAL A 262 10.59 22.54 18.10
C VAL A 262 11.80 23.02 17.29
N ASP A 263 12.27 22.40 16.20
CA ASP A 263 13.63 22.79 15.71
C ASP A 263 13.89 22.81 14.19
N ALA A 264 12.96 22.38 13.33
CA ALA A 264 13.29 22.17 11.92
C ALA A 264 13.16 23.43 11.02
N ASP A 265 12.21 24.32 11.30
CA ASP A 265 11.85 25.39 10.36
C ASP A 265 12.73 26.64 10.46
N LYS A 266 13.29 26.95 11.64
CA LYS A 266 14.20 28.10 11.81
C LYS A 266 15.56 27.89 11.14
N ALA A 267 16.06 26.66 11.08
CA ALA A 267 17.36 26.35 10.48
C ALA A 267 17.28 26.17 8.95
N ALA A 268 16.17 25.64 8.43
CA ALA A 268 15.96 25.42 7.00
C ALA A 268 15.63 26.71 6.22
N MET A 269 14.85 27.63 6.80
CA MET A 269 14.51 28.90 6.14
C MET A 269 15.70 29.86 5.99
N LYS A 270 16.72 29.76 6.85
CA LYS A 270 17.92 30.63 6.79
C LYS A 270 18.90 30.23 5.68
N LYS A 271 18.85 28.98 5.19
CA LYS A 271 19.72 28.47 4.12
C LYS A 271 19.10 28.50 2.72
N LEU A 272 17.81 28.83 2.60
CA LEU A 272 17.09 28.86 1.31
C LEU A 272 16.79 30.27 0.77
N SER A 273 17.21 31.34 1.44
CA SER A 273 16.90 32.73 1.00
C SER A 273 17.79 33.27 -0.12
N GLN A 274 18.77 32.51 -0.63
CA GLN A 274 19.72 33.01 -1.63
C GLN A 274 19.52 32.54 -3.07
N ARG A 275 18.51 31.73 -3.41
CA ARG A 275 18.19 31.51 -4.84
C ARG A 275 16.77 31.02 -5.07
N THR A 276 16.04 31.87 -5.81
CA THR A 276 14.82 31.58 -6.57
C THR A 276 13.51 31.66 -5.79
N LYS A 277 12.70 32.66 -6.17
CA LYS A 277 11.28 32.83 -5.83
C LYS A 277 10.49 31.57 -6.24
N ILE A 278 10.39 30.59 -5.34
CA ILE A 278 9.38 29.53 -5.38
C ILE A 278 8.42 29.82 -4.24
N THR A 279 7.68 30.92 -4.36
CA THR A 279 6.56 31.26 -3.49
C THR A 279 5.28 31.01 -4.28
N GLN A 280 4.88 29.73 -4.31
CA GLN A 280 3.50 29.22 -4.42
C GLN A 280 3.52 27.68 -4.58
N ILE A 281 4.37 26.98 -3.81
CA ILE A 281 4.13 25.54 -3.59
C ILE A 281 2.96 25.47 -2.62
N THR A 282 1.83 25.07 -3.18
CA THR A 282 0.63 24.53 -2.52
C THR A 282 0.75 24.43 -1.00
N GLN A 283 -0.01 25.28 -0.30
CA GLN A 283 -0.32 25.10 1.11
C GLN A 283 -0.86 23.67 1.31
N ILE A 284 0.00 22.77 1.79
CA ILE A 284 -0.42 21.47 2.28
C ILE A 284 -1.15 21.78 3.59
N PRO A 285 -2.44 21.41 3.75
CA PRO A 285 -3.19 21.74 4.95
C PRO A 285 -2.46 21.21 6.19
N GLU A 286 -2.30 22.09 7.18
CA GLU A 286 -1.76 21.75 8.49
C GLU A 286 -2.61 20.62 9.12
N SER A 287 -1.92 19.55 9.49
CA SER A 287 -2.40 18.25 9.98
C SER A 287 -2.87 17.23 8.91
N SER A 288 -1.98 16.29 8.60
CA SER A 288 -2.36 15.06 7.89
C SER A 288 -3.32 14.24 8.76
N ILE A 289 -4.54 13.97 8.26
CA ILE A 289 -5.51 13.08 8.93
C ILE A 289 -4.94 11.66 9.10
N ILE A 290 -4.05 11.25 8.20
CA ILE A 290 -3.47 9.91 8.14
C ILE A 290 -2.03 10.01 8.67
N PRO A 291 -1.69 9.37 9.80
CA PRO A 291 -0.30 9.27 10.26
C PRO A 291 0.58 8.59 9.21
N LYS A 292 1.86 8.94 9.13
CA LYS A 292 2.80 8.18 8.28
C LYS A 292 3.47 7.06 9.07
N LYS A 293 3.93 7.39 10.27
CA LYS A 293 4.61 6.50 11.20
C LYS A 293 4.50 7.04 12.63
N GLY A 294 4.82 6.22 13.61
CA GLY A 294 5.01 6.64 15.00
C GLY A 294 5.79 5.58 15.76
N SER A 295 6.22 5.89 16.97
CA SER A 295 6.90 4.92 17.83
C SER A 295 5.88 4.07 18.58
N CYS A 296 6.14 2.78 18.71
CA CYS A 296 5.33 1.91 19.56
C CYS A 296 5.40 2.39 21.02
N PRO A 297 4.26 2.58 21.73
CA PRO A 297 4.28 3.01 23.13
C PRO A 297 4.97 2.03 24.09
N SER A 298 5.01 0.73 23.76
CA SER A 298 5.59 -0.28 24.65
C SER A 298 7.04 -0.62 24.35
N CYS A 299 7.48 -0.54 23.08
CA CYS A 299 8.85 -0.96 22.69
C CYS A 299 9.64 0.10 21.92
N GLU A 300 9.06 1.29 21.73
CA GLU A 300 9.65 2.48 21.09
C GLU A 300 10.08 2.31 19.61
N LYS A 301 10.06 1.09 19.08
CA LYS A 301 10.37 0.81 17.68
C LYS A 301 9.36 1.49 16.75
N VAL A 302 9.85 1.94 15.60
CA VAL A 302 9.04 2.62 14.59
C VAL A 302 7.99 1.69 13.99
N LEU A 303 6.75 2.14 14.01
CA LEU A 303 5.59 1.53 13.37
C LEU A 303 5.16 2.36 12.16
N ILE A 304 4.91 1.69 11.04
CA ILE A 304 4.43 2.31 9.80
C ILE A 304 2.91 2.19 9.77
N TRP A 305 2.21 3.32 9.61
CA TRP A 305 0.76 3.37 9.71
C TRP A 305 0.05 2.46 8.70
N THR A 306 0.47 2.47 7.44
CA THR A 306 -0.16 1.63 6.40
C THR A 306 0.03 0.14 6.66
N THR A 307 1.14 -0.25 7.29
CA THR A 307 1.38 -1.64 7.72
C THR A 307 0.45 -2.02 8.87
N LEU A 308 0.23 -1.13 9.84
CA LEU A 308 -0.72 -1.34 10.94
C LEU A 308 -2.15 -1.51 10.43
N VAL A 309 -2.62 -0.60 9.57
CA VAL A 309 -3.96 -0.69 8.95
C VAL A 309 -4.12 -2.01 8.20
N ARG A 310 -3.10 -2.40 7.42
CA ARG A 310 -3.08 -3.70 6.72
C ARG A 310 -3.27 -4.86 7.70
N TYR A 311 -2.43 -4.98 8.73
CA TYR A 311 -2.54 -6.12 9.64
C TYR A 311 -3.80 -6.08 10.51
N SER A 312 -4.29 -4.89 10.86
CA SER A 312 -5.58 -4.73 11.56
C SER A 312 -6.74 -5.30 10.74
N THR A 313 -6.85 -4.90 9.47
CA THR A 313 -7.91 -5.41 8.58
C THR A 313 -7.77 -6.91 8.30
N MET A 314 -6.55 -7.42 8.17
CA MET A 314 -6.30 -8.85 7.92
C MET A 314 -6.55 -9.71 9.16
N ALA A 315 -6.15 -9.25 10.35
CA ALA A 315 -6.37 -9.98 11.62
C ALA A 315 -7.87 -10.13 11.90
N ARG A 316 -8.64 -9.06 11.68
CA ARG A 316 -10.10 -9.09 11.82
C ARG A 316 -10.77 -10.16 10.95
N LEU A 317 -10.42 -10.22 9.66
CA LEU A 317 -10.96 -11.23 8.74
C LEU A 317 -10.53 -12.66 9.10
N ASN A 318 -9.31 -12.81 9.63
CA ASN A 318 -8.71 -14.09 9.99
C ASN A 318 -9.34 -14.75 11.23
N ILE A 319 -10.14 -14.01 12.01
CA ILE A 319 -10.80 -14.49 13.24
C ILE A 319 -12.27 -14.88 12.99
N GLY A 320 -12.79 -14.61 11.79
CA GLY A 320 -14.15 -15.03 11.40
C GLY A 320 -15.11 -13.89 11.16
N TYR A 321 -14.66 -12.63 11.17
CA TYR A 321 -15.47 -11.49 10.75
C TYR A 321 -15.96 -11.70 9.31
N ASP A 322 -17.28 -11.67 9.13
CA ASP A 322 -17.96 -11.97 7.87
C ASP A 322 -17.84 -10.85 6.82
N GLY A 323 -17.16 -9.76 7.18
CA GLY A 323 -16.90 -8.62 6.31
C GLY A 323 -18.06 -7.63 6.23
N LYS A 324 -19.12 -7.75 7.04
CA LYS A 324 -20.24 -6.80 7.04
C LYS A 324 -20.00 -5.70 8.07
N GLU A 325 -20.00 -4.44 7.64
CA GLU A 325 -19.98 -3.32 8.60
C GLU A 325 -21.30 -3.31 9.41
N PRO A 326 -21.26 -3.01 10.72
CA PRO A 326 -22.48 -2.74 11.48
C PRO A 326 -23.23 -1.62 10.78
N THR A 327 -24.50 -1.85 10.45
CA THR A 327 -25.37 -0.77 9.99
C THR A 327 -25.70 0.08 11.19
N VAL A 328 -25.45 1.38 11.11
CA VAL A 328 -25.77 2.40 12.14
C VAL A 328 -27.30 2.48 12.42
N GLU A 329 -28.10 1.61 11.81
CA GLU A 329 -29.55 1.55 11.93
C GLU A 329 -30.03 0.69 13.12
N GLU A 330 -29.15 -0.02 13.84
CA GLU A 330 -29.56 -0.89 14.96
C GLU A 330 -29.66 -0.18 16.33
N GLU A 331 -29.25 1.09 16.46
CA GLU A 331 -29.44 1.86 17.71
C GLU A 331 -30.76 2.65 17.77
N GLU A 332 -31.42 2.92 16.63
CA GLU A 332 -32.72 3.62 16.62
C GLU A 332 -33.89 2.67 16.93
N ASP A 333 -33.76 1.36 16.67
CA ASP A 333 -34.84 0.40 16.93
C ASP A 333 -34.94 -0.01 18.41
N GLU A 334 -33.82 -0.06 19.16
CA GLU A 334 -33.87 -0.31 20.62
C GLU A 334 -34.42 0.88 21.42
N LEU A 335 -34.23 2.12 20.96
CA LEU A 335 -34.83 3.30 21.59
C LEU A 335 -36.34 3.40 21.32
N ASN A 336 -36.79 2.97 20.15
CA ASN A 336 -38.22 2.96 19.79
C ASN A 336 -39.02 1.84 20.50
N GLU A 337 -38.38 0.71 20.87
CA GLU A 337 -39.05 -0.33 21.69
C GLU A 337 -39.16 0.06 23.17
N ILE A 338 -38.27 0.92 23.68
CA ILE A 338 -38.33 1.40 25.08
C ILE A 338 -39.38 2.51 25.24
N GLU A 339 -39.57 3.39 24.26
CA GLU A 339 -40.65 4.39 24.30
C GLU A 339 -42.04 3.79 24.08
N ALA A 340 -42.17 2.71 23.29
CA ALA A 340 -43.46 2.05 23.05
C ALA A 340 -44.00 1.24 24.25
N THR A 341 -43.19 1.03 25.30
CA THR A 341 -43.60 0.29 26.51
C THR A 341 -43.95 1.18 27.70
N GLN A 342 -43.82 2.51 27.58
CA GLN A 342 -44.18 3.46 28.64
C GLN A 342 -45.57 4.12 28.48
N ASP A 343 -46.26 3.91 27.36
CA ASP A 343 -47.61 4.46 27.11
C ASP A 343 -48.77 3.47 27.35
N VAL A 344 -48.54 2.40 28.13
CA VAL A 344 -49.62 1.50 28.58
C VAL A 344 -49.60 1.34 30.10
N VAL A 345 -49.98 2.41 30.82
CA VAL A 345 -50.59 2.33 32.17
C VAL A 345 -51.69 3.37 32.30
#